data_AF-A0A3B9R8C5-F1
#
_entry.id   AF-A0A3B9R8C5-F1
#
_cell.length_a   1.000
_cell.length_b   1.000
_cell.length_c   1.000
_cell.angle_alpha   90.00
_cell.angle_beta   90.00
_cell.angle_gamma   90.00
#
_symmetry.space_group_name_H-M   'P 1'
#
loop_
_entity.id
_entity.type
_entity.pdbx_description
1 polymer ?
#
loop_
_entity_poly.entity_id
_entity_poly.type
_entity_poly.pdbx_seq_one_letter_code
_entity_poly.pdbx_strand_id
1 'polypeptide(L)'
;MAQTSTSILSSKSHISDVTGTDISFTASGSEYKITSTSTALDVFAVRDLITVTGTTNNNSTFTVKTVTSSTELIVEEIVTTETSDGSTTTTLDHTGFVSDKQQGDGYYSQPDGVHTIAYKVGSTFAGVLKMQGSLSTTPTEDDYFDITGTTFTADQSSLISSSNFTGNFVYVRVKATGVTAGTIEDILLNN
;
A
#
# COMPACT_ATOMS: atom_id res chain seq x y z
N MET A 1 -1.67 -9.88 -31.26
CA MET A 1 -1.19 -8.63 -30.62
C MET A 1 -0.37 -9.07 -29.43
N ALA A 2 0.90 -8.65 -29.33
CA ALA A 2 1.71 -9.00 -28.16
C ALA A 2 1.07 -8.31 -26.95
N GLN A 3 0.76 -9.07 -25.91
CA GLN A 3 0.34 -8.52 -24.63
C GLN A 3 1.54 -7.73 -24.08
N THR A 4 1.43 -6.40 -24.01
CA THR A 4 2.49 -5.57 -23.48
C THR A 4 2.54 -5.80 -21.97
N SER A 5 3.63 -6.37 -21.47
CA SER A 5 3.86 -6.50 -20.03
C SER A 5 4.00 -5.11 -19.40
N THR A 6 3.15 -4.80 -18.43
CA THR A 6 3.17 -3.52 -17.73
C THR A 6 3.84 -3.69 -16.38
N SER A 7 4.97 -3.00 -16.16
CA SER A 7 5.55 -2.85 -14.82
C SER A 7 4.65 -1.96 -13.98
N ILE A 8 4.06 -2.51 -12.93
CA ILE A 8 3.15 -1.80 -12.01
C ILE A 8 3.86 -1.36 -10.72
N LEU A 9 5.06 -1.88 -10.48
CA LEU A 9 5.96 -1.46 -9.41
C LEU A 9 7.40 -1.83 -9.79
N SER A 10 8.28 -0.84 -9.96
CA SER A 10 9.64 -1.04 -10.47
C SER A 10 10.72 -1.22 -9.41
N SER A 11 10.46 -0.81 -8.16
CA SER A 11 11.15 -1.28 -6.93
C SER A 11 10.57 -0.56 -5.71
N LYS A 12 10.46 -1.25 -4.59
CA LYS A 12 10.09 -0.63 -3.30
C LYS A 12 10.73 -1.40 -2.15
N SER A 13 11.45 -0.69 -1.29
CA SER A 13 12.07 -1.25 -0.09
C SER A 13 11.26 -0.94 1.16
N HIS A 14 11.35 -1.84 2.13
CA HIS A 14 10.98 -1.54 3.51
C HIS A 14 11.83 -0.39 4.06
N ILE A 15 11.21 0.49 4.86
CA ILE A 15 11.89 1.57 5.58
C ILE A 15 11.73 1.36 7.08
N SER A 16 12.64 1.90 7.88
CA SER A 16 12.56 1.79 9.34
C SER A 16 11.38 2.58 9.90
N ASP A 17 10.88 2.11 11.05
CA ASP A 17 9.83 2.74 11.82
C ASP A 17 10.19 4.19 12.16
N VAL A 18 9.17 5.05 12.17
CA VAL A 18 9.29 6.42 12.66
C VAL A 18 8.64 6.50 14.03
N THR A 19 9.40 6.94 15.02
CA THR A 19 8.91 7.15 16.39
C THR A 19 9.01 8.61 16.78
N GLY A 20 7.97 9.15 17.40
CA GLY A 20 7.97 10.52 17.90
C GLY A 20 6.99 10.72 19.06
N THR A 21 7.31 11.63 19.97
CA THR A 21 6.37 12.04 21.04
C THR A 21 5.51 13.22 20.63
N ASP A 22 5.77 13.83 19.47
CA ASP A 22 5.15 15.06 18.97
C ASP A 22 4.18 14.80 17.79
N ILE A 23 3.77 13.54 17.58
CA ILE A 23 2.88 13.13 16.49
C ILE A 23 1.42 13.33 16.88
N SER A 24 0.65 13.98 16.00
CA SER A 24 -0.77 14.30 16.20
C SER A 24 -1.61 13.85 15.00
N PHE A 25 -2.89 13.59 15.25
CA PHE A 25 -3.87 13.18 14.27
C PHE A 25 -4.98 14.24 14.20
N THR A 26 -5.33 14.68 13.00
CA THR A 26 -6.39 15.68 12.82
C THR A 26 -7.35 15.25 11.73
N ALA A 27 -8.63 15.16 12.06
CA ALA A 27 -9.70 15.01 11.09
C ALA A 27 -10.40 16.36 10.88
N SER A 28 -10.42 16.84 9.63
CA SER A 28 -11.12 18.07 9.23
C SER A 28 -11.90 17.82 7.95
N GLY A 29 -13.22 17.69 8.06
CA GLY A 29 -14.07 17.33 6.92
C GLY A 29 -13.67 15.97 6.34
N SER A 30 -13.19 15.98 5.10
CA SER A 30 -12.72 14.80 4.35
C SER A 30 -11.20 14.68 4.28
N GLU A 31 -10.46 15.52 5.01
CA GLU A 31 -9.01 15.42 5.13
C GLU A 31 -8.62 14.83 6.50
N TYR A 32 -7.81 13.78 6.45
CA TYR A 32 -7.29 13.06 7.61
C TYR A 32 -5.78 13.20 7.62
N LYS A 33 -5.25 13.85 8.65
CA LYS A 33 -3.84 14.26 8.70
C LYS A 33 -3.10 13.57 9.83
N ILE A 34 -1.86 13.20 9.55
CA ILE A 34 -0.84 12.84 10.55
C ILE A 34 0.21 13.94 10.49
N THR A 35 0.40 14.65 11.58
CA THR A 35 1.35 15.77 11.67
C THR A 35 2.33 15.58 12.80
N SER A 36 3.49 16.20 12.70
CA SER A 36 4.45 16.31 13.79
C SER A 36 4.99 17.75 13.88
N THR A 37 5.64 18.07 15.00
CA THR A 37 6.31 19.38 15.15
C THR A 37 7.74 19.33 14.61
N SER A 38 8.40 18.19 14.73
CA SER A 38 9.83 17.99 14.46
C SER A 38 10.18 16.62 13.90
N THR A 39 9.38 15.58 14.18
CA THR A 39 9.63 14.22 13.68
C THR A 39 9.43 14.15 12.16
N ALA A 40 10.46 13.79 11.39
CA ALA A 40 10.36 13.70 9.94
C ALA A 40 9.42 12.56 9.49
N LEU A 41 8.45 12.88 8.63
CA LEU A 41 7.45 11.98 8.06
C LEU A 41 7.61 11.79 6.55
N ASP A 42 8.44 12.59 5.88
CA ASP A 42 8.74 12.49 4.44
C ASP A 42 9.63 11.31 4.06
N VAL A 43 9.98 10.46 5.03
CA VAL A 43 10.54 9.13 4.76
C VAL A 43 9.50 8.19 4.16
N PHE A 44 8.22 8.40 4.46
CA PHE A 44 7.11 7.68 3.83
C PHE A 44 6.82 8.28 2.46
N ALA A 45 6.36 7.44 1.54
CA ALA A 45 5.90 7.85 0.22
C ALA A 45 4.39 7.67 0.08
N VAL A 46 3.82 8.33 -0.92
CA VAL A 46 2.43 8.09 -1.35
C VAL A 46 2.23 6.60 -1.61
N ARG A 47 1.11 6.07 -1.13
CA ARG A 47 0.69 4.66 -1.14
C ARG A 47 1.35 3.72 -0.13
N ASP A 48 2.22 4.23 0.74
CA ASP A 48 2.75 3.39 1.82
C ASP A 48 1.66 3.07 2.84
N LEU A 49 1.74 1.88 3.44
CA LEU A 49 0.91 1.47 4.56
C LEU A 49 1.68 1.70 5.85
N ILE A 50 1.09 2.50 6.73
CA ILE A 50 1.65 2.88 8.02
C ILE A 50 0.75 2.32 9.12
N THR A 51 1.28 1.40 9.92
CA THR A 51 0.59 0.94 11.12
C THR A 51 1.01 1.82 12.30
N VAL A 52 0.04 2.53 12.86
CA VAL A 52 0.23 3.41 14.00
C VAL A 52 0.01 2.63 15.29
N THR A 53 0.90 2.81 16.26
CA THR A 53 0.75 2.30 17.63
C THR A 53 1.20 3.34 18.65
N GLY A 54 0.80 3.17 19.91
CA GLY A 54 1.16 4.10 21.00
C GLY A 54 0.25 5.32 21.10
N THR A 55 -0.96 5.26 20.52
CA THR A 55 -2.00 6.29 20.62
C THR A 55 -3.19 5.77 21.40
N THR A 56 -4.19 6.61 21.68
CA THR A 56 -5.44 6.18 22.30
C THR A 56 -6.44 5.71 21.23
N ASN A 57 -6.58 6.45 20.14
CA ASN A 57 -7.70 6.25 19.19
C ASN A 57 -7.27 5.81 17.79
N ASN A 58 -5.99 5.93 17.46
CA ASN A 58 -5.50 5.78 16.08
C ASN A 58 -4.61 4.55 15.90
N ASN A 59 -4.76 3.51 16.72
CA ASN A 59 -3.96 2.27 16.61
C ASN A 59 -4.45 1.39 15.45
N SER A 60 -4.27 1.85 14.21
CA SER A 60 -4.72 1.21 12.98
C SER A 60 -3.68 1.35 11.87
N THR A 61 -3.95 0.72 10.72
CA THR A 61 -3.16 0.90 9.50
C THR A 61 -3.80 1.94 8.61
N PHE A 62 -2.97 2.85 8.10
CA PHE A 62 -3.36 3.95 7.22
C PHE A 62 -2.55 3.91 5.93
N THR A 63 -3.17 4.26 4.82
CA THR A 63 -2.56 4.40 3.51
C THR A 63 -2.23 5.87 3.26
N VAL A 64 -0.96 6.17 2.94
CA VAL A 64 -0.53 7.54 2.65
C VAL A 64 -1.14 8.00 1.34
N LYS A 65 -1.99 9.02 1.40
CA LYS A 65 -2.59 9.68 0.25
C LYS A 65 -1.65 10.71 -0.37
N THR A 66 -1.09 11.59 0.46
CA THR A 66 -0.14 12.62 0.05
C THR A 66 0.88 12.91 1.15
N VAL A 67 2.09 13.26 0.73
CA VAL A 67 3.11 13.87 1.60
C VAL A 67 3.08 15.37 1.36
N THR A 68 2.56 16.13 2.32
CA THR A 68 2.35 17.59 2.16
C THR A 68 3.61 18.37 2.53
N SER A 69 4.37 17.87 3.50
CA SER A 69 5.63 18.46 3.95
C SER A 69 6.49 17.40 4.65
N SER A 70 7.68 17.79 5.14
CA SER A 70 8.53 16.91 5.96
C SER A 70 7.89 16.45 7.26
N THR A 71 6.78 17.05 7.70
CA THR A 71 6.12 16.75 8.98
C THR A 71 4.60 16.61 8.83
N GLU A 72 4.07 16.49 7.61
CA GLU A 72 2.63 16.36 7.36
C GLU A 72 2.33 15.34 6.27
N LEU A 73 1.52 14.36 6.63
CA LEU A 73 0.92 13.37 5.74
C LEU A 73 -0.60 13.53 5.73
N ILE A 74 -1.22 13.28 4.57
CA ILE A 74 -2.66 13.02 4.47
C ILE A 74 -2.85 11.53 4.19
N VAL A 75 -3.82 10.90 4.86
CA VAL A 75 -4.14 9.47 4.72
C VAL A 75 -5.54 9.25 4.13
N GLU A 76 -5.79 8.06 3.60
CA GLU A 76 -7.08 7.71 2.98
C GLU A 76 -8.15 7.34 4.02
N GLU A 77 -7.76 6.62 5.07
CA GLU A 77 -8.67 6.12 6.11
C GLU A 77 -8.92 7.18 7.19
N ILE A 78 -10.09 7.08 7.84
CA ILE A 78 -10.53 8.04 8.86
C ILE A 78 -9.60 7.97 10.09
N VAL A 79 -9.06 9.12 10.48
CA VAL A 79 -8.39 9.30 11.78
C VAL A 79 -9.34 9.91 12.80
N THR A 80 -9.13 9.60 14.08
CA THR A 80 -9.79 10.31 15.18
C THR A 80 -8.87 11.43 15.65
N THR A 81 -9.37 12.67 15.72
CA THR A 81 -8.56 13.81 16.17
C THR A 81 -7.98 13.56 17.55
N GLU A 82 -6.66 13.57 17.65
CA GLU A 82 -5.88 13.29 18.85
C GLU A 82 -4.57 14.08 18.78
N THR A 83 -4.38 15.02 19.70
CA THR A 83 -3.16 15.83 19.77
C THR A 83 -2.11 15.14 20.63
N SER A 84 -0.84 15.22 20.22
CA SER A 84 0.29 14.82 21.04
C SER A 84 0.26 15.49 22.43
N ASP A 85 0.64 14.73 23.45
CA ASP A 85 0.86 15.19 24.82
C ASP A 85 2.34 15.57 25.09
N GLY A 86 3.20 15.45 24.08
CA GLY A 86 4.65 15.67 24.14
C GLY A 86 5.44 14.61 24.91
N SER A 87 4.80 13.56 25.42
CA SER A 87 5.41 12.57 26.31
C SER A 87 5.22 11.12 25.83
N THR A 88 4.04 10.77 25.34
CA THR A 88 3.71 9.43 24.87
C THR A 88 4.36 9.19 23.51
N THR A 89 5.12 8.11 23.39
CA THR A 89 5.78 7.76 22.11
C THR A 89 4.78 7.10 21.18
N THR A 90 4.54 7.75 20.04
CA THR A 90 3.80 7.18 18.91
C THR A 90 4.78 6.53 17.94
N THR A 91 4.45 5.34 17.45
CA THR A 91 5.25 4.61 16.45
C THR A 91 4.45 4.45 15.16
N LEU A 92 5.07 4.81 14.05
CA LEU A 92 4.58 4.63 12.68
C LEU A 92 5.46 3.57 12.02
N ASP A 93 4.94 2.35 11.91
CA ASP A 93 5.60 1.20 11.29
C ASP A 93 5.24 1.12 9.81
N HIS A 94 6.24 0.96 8.92
CA HIS A 94 6.03 0.76 7.49
C HIS A 94 5.70 -0.71 7.19
N THR A 95 4.42 -1.05 7.30
CA THR A 95 3.96 -2.44 7.20
C THR A 95 3.61 -2.89 5.78
N GLY A 96 3.73 -2.00 4.79
CA GLY A 96 3.47 -2.35 3.40
C GLY A 96 3.28 -1.15 2.48
N PHE A 97 2.65 -1.39 1.33
CA PHE A 97 2.28 -0.35 0.37
C PHE A 97 1.27 -0.89 -0.64
N VAL A 98 0.66 0.00 -1.43
CA VAL A 98 -0.18 -0.33 -2.58
C VAL A 98 0.44 0.20 -3.88
N SER A 99 0.28 -0.52 -4.98
CA SER A 99 0.75 -0.03 -6.29
C SER A 99 -0.19 1.03 -6.88
N ASP A 100 0.25 1.66 -7.96
CA ASP A 100 -0.67 2.39 -8.84
C ASP A 100 -1.76 1.45 -9.37
N LYS A 101 -2.98 1.98 -9.46
CA LYS A 101 -4.10 1.25 -10.06
C LYS A 101 -3.90 1.17 -11.58
N GLN A 102 -4.08 -0.01 -12.13
CA GLN A 102 -4.04 -0.27 -13.56
C GLN A 102 -5.43 -0.58 -14.09
N GLN A 103 -5.71 -0.18 -15.33
CA GLN A 103 -6.96 -0.49 -16.00
C GLN A 103 -7.04 -2.00 -16.24
N GLY A 104 -8.06 -2.63 -15.65
CA GLY A 104 -8.36 -4.05 -15.86
C GLY A 104 -9.27 -4.26 -17.07
N ASP A 105 -9.68 -5.50 -17.28
CA ASP A 105 -10.48 -5.84 -18.47
C ASP A 105 -11.89 -5.20 -18.46
N GLY A 106 -12.45 -5.00 -17.27
CA GLY A 106 -13.75 -4.35 -17.07
C GLY A 106 -13.77 -2.88 -17.46
N TYR A 107 -12.61 -2.22 -17.49
CA TYR A 107 -12.52 -0.86 -18.02
C TYR A 107 -12.74 -0.82 -19.54
N TYR A 108 -12.29 -1.86 -20.25
CA TYR A 108 -12.38 -1.95 -21.71
C TYR A 108 -13.59 -2.78 -22.19
N SER A 109 -14.38 -3.32 -21.25
CA SER A 109 -15.52 -4.21 -21.56
C SER A 109 -15.12 -5.42 -22.40
N GLN A 110 -13.88 -5.91 -22.28
CA GLN A 110 -13.50 -7.12 -23.00
C GLN A 110 -14.01 -8.36 -22.25
N PRO A 111 -14.36 -9.43 -22.99
CA PRO A 111 -15.03 -10.59 -22.43
C PRO A 111 -14.10 -11.68 -21.87
N ASP A 112 -12.78 -11.59 -22.06
CA ASP A 112 -11.83 -12.66 -21.72
C ASP A 112 -11.55 -12.71 -20.20
N GLY A 113 -11.37 -11.55 -19.58
CA GLY A 113 -11.18 -11.39 -18.14
C GLY A 113 -9.89 -12.01 -17.61
N VAL A 114 -9.00 -12.53 -18.46
CA VAL A 114 -7.75 -13.20 -18.07
C VAL A 114 -6.63 -12.19 -17.89
N HIS A 115 -5.98 -12.28 -16.74
CA HIS A 115 -4.82 -11.48 -16.38
C HIS A 115 -3.70 -12.38 -15.88
N THR A 116 -2.46 -12.02 -16.22
CA THR A 116 -1.25 -12.65 -15.67
C THR A 116 -0.54 -11.66 -14.75
N ILE A 117 0.05 -12.16 -13.67
CA ILE A 117 0.85 -11.38 -12.74
C ILE A 117 2.15 -12.13 -12.45
N ALA A 118 3.24 -11.39 -12.39
CA ALA A 118 4.52 -11.89 -11.91
C ALA A 118 5.08 -10.98 -10.82
N TYR A 119 5.36 -11.55 -9.66
CA TYR A 119 6.04 -10.92 -8.54
C TYR A 119 7.52 -11.26 -8.60
N LYS A 120 8.38 -10.27 -8.45
CA LYS A 120 9.82 -10.45 -8.28
C LYS A 120 10.26 -9.71 -7.01
N VAL A 121 10.83 -10.45 -6.07
CA VAL A 121 11.26 -9.93 -4.78
C VAL A 121 12.73 -10.23 -4.53
N GLY A 122 13.38 -9.39 -3.74
CA GLY A 122 14.74 -9.61 -3.26
C GLY A 122 14.79 -10.76 -2.25
N SER A 123 15.96 -11.35 -2.08
CA SER A 123 16.17 -12.51 -1.19
C SER A 123 16.03 -12.23 0.30
N THR A 124 15.82 -10.96 0.66
CA THR A 124 15.59 -10.50 2.02
C THR A 124 14.16 -10.03 2.24
N PHE A 125 13.30 -10.05 1.21
CA PHE A 125 11.93 -9.58 1.33
C PHE A 125 11.07 -10.50 2.20
N ALA A 126 10.58 -9.95 3.32
CA ALA A 126 9.66 -10.64 4.20
C ALA A 126 8.31 -9.90 4.19
N GLY A 127 7.27 -10.55 3.65
CA GLY A 127 5.93 -9.98 3.55
C GLY A 127 5.01 -10.80 2.65
N VAL A 128 3.78 -10.32 2.51
CA VAL A 128 2.75 -10.93 1.65
C VAL A 128 2.35 -9.96 0.55
N LEU A 129 2.34 -10.46 -0.68
CA LEU A 129 1.88 -9.77 -1.89
C LEU A 129 0.57 -10.39 -2.36
N LYS A 130 -0.37 -9.56 -2.81
CA LYS A 130 -1.63 -10.01 -3.38
C LYS A 130 -2.17 -9.01 -4.40
N MET A 131 -2.90 -9.48 -5.39
CA MET A 131 -3.68 -8.59 -6.25
C MET A 131 -4.98 -8.18 -5.56
N GLN A 132 -5.38 -6.96 -5.82
CA GLN A 132 -6.70 -6.44 -5.49
C GLN A 132 -7.40 -5.93 -6.74
N GLY A 133 -8.72 -6.08 -6.81
CA GLY A 133 -9.56 -5.62 -7.90
C GLY A 133 -10.68 -4.71 -7.40
N SER A 134 -11.11 -3.77 -8.23
CA SER A 134 -12.28 -2.92 -7.97
C SER A 134 -13.19 -2.85 -9.20
N LEU A 135 -14.50 -2.72 -8.95
CA LEU A 135 -15.53 -2.49 -9.96
C LEU A 135 -15.90 -1.00 -10.09
N SER A 136 -15.34 -0.13 -9.25
CA SER A 136 -15.59 1.31 -9.26
C SER A 136 -14.68 2.03 -10.26
N THR A 137 -15.18 3.09 -10.90
CA THR A 137 -14.38 3.95 -11.78
C THR A 137 -13.55 4.98 -10.99
N THR A 138 -13.93 5.25 -9.74
CA THR A 138 -13.21 6.10 -8.78
C THR A 138 -13.08 5.37 -7.44
N PRO A 139 -12.29 4.28 -7.39
CA PRO A 139 -12.23 3.43 -6.20
C PRO A 139 -11.57 4.15 -5.02
N THR A 140 -12.18 4.03 -3.84
CA THR A 140 -11.55 4.30 -2.54
C THR A 140 -10.90 3.02 -1.99
N GLU A 141 -10.21 3.10 -0.84
CA GLU A 141 -9.55 1.93 -0.24
C GLU A 141 -10.53 0.79 0.08
N ASP A 142 -11.78 1.11 0.42
CA ASP A 142 -12.85 0.15 0.73
C ASP A 142 -13.45 -0.53 -0.52
N ASP A 143 -13.23 0.02 -1.72
CA ASP A 143 -13.75 -0.53 -2.99
C ASP A 143 -12.88 -1.66 -3.57
N TYR A 144 -11.75 -1.97 -2.92
CA TYR A 144 -10.80 -2.98 -3.37
C TYR A 144 -11.01 -4.32 -2.67
N PHE A 145 -11.10 -5.38 -3.46
CA PHE A 145 -11.24 -6.77 -2.99
C PHE A 145 -9.99 -7.58 -3.30
N ASP A 146 -9.56 -8.43 -2.37
CA ASP A 146 -8.46 -9.36 -2.58
C ASP A 146 -8.84 -10.41 -3.65
N ILE A 147 -7.97 -10.60 -4.64
CA ILE A 147 -8.18 -11.58 -5.71
C ILE A 147 -7.57 -12.92 -5.29
N THR A 148 -8.44 -13.92 -5.09
CA THR A 148 -8.04 -15.28 -4.73
C THR A 148 -7.06 -15.88 -5.74
N GLY A 149 -6.07 -16.64 -5.26
CA GLY A 149 -5.07 -17.32 -6.11
C GLY A 149 -3.88 -16.45 -6.53
N THR A 150 -3.87 -15.17 -6.15
CA THR A 150 -2.76 -14.24 -6.43
C THR A 150 -1.85 -13.99 -5.22
N THR A 151 -2.12 -14.62 -4.08
CA THR A 151 -1.32 -14.44 -2.88
C THR A 151 0.05 -15.07 -3.05
N PHE A 152 1.09 -14.27 -2.87
CA PHE A 152 2.48 -14.68 -2.80
C PHE A 152 3.04 -14.29 -1.43
N THR A 153 3.34 -15.29 -0.61
CA THR A 153 4.02 -15.12 0.67
C THR A 153 5.49 -15.38 0.45
N ALA A 154 6.33 -14.38 0.72
CA ALA A 154 7.76 -14.53 0.56
C ALA A 154 8.34 -15.39 1.68
N ASP A 155 8.92 -16.53 1.30
CA ASP A 155 9.61 -17.47 2.18
C ASP A 155 11.15 -17.39 2.02
N GLN A 156 11.64 -16.31 1.41
CA GLN A 156 13.06 -16.06 1.09
C GLN A 156 13.74 -17.08 0.15
N SER A 157 13.09 -18.21 -0.16
CA SER A 157 13.57 -19.23 -1.10
C SER A 157 13.01 -19.06 -2.51
N SER A 158 11.79 -18.52 -2.62
CA SER A 158 11.12 -18.26 -3.91
C SER A 158 11.15 -16.76 -4.16
N LEU A 159 12.00 -16.33 -5.10
CA LEU A 159 12.17 -14.90 -5.40
C LEU A 159 11.24 -14.42 -6.52
N ILE A 160 10.65 -15.35 -7.25
CA ILE A 160 9.76 -15.07 -8.36
C ILE A 160 8.53 -15.97 -8.21
N SER A 161 7.35 -15.38 -8.37
CA SER A 161 6.08 -16.11 -8.40
C SER A 161 5.18 -15.52 -9.47
N SER A 162 4.59 -16.37 -10.29
CA SER A 162 3.65 -15.96 -11.33
C SER A 162 2.32 -16.68 -11.18
N SER A 163 1.22 -15.94 -11.30
CA SER A 163 -0.13 -16.48 -11.24
C SER A 163 -0.96 -15.91 -12.39
N ASN A 164 -2.01 -16.63 -12.76
CA ASN A 164 -3.10 -16.07 -13.56
C ASN A 164 -4.32 -15.87 -12.66
N PHE A 165 -5.14 -14.90 -12.99
CA PHE A 165 -6.44 -14.71 -12.38
C PHE A 165 -7.46 -14.27 -13.43
N THR A 166 -8.71 -14.56 -13.16
CA THR A 166 -9.83 -14.17 -14.02
C THR A 166 -10.75 -13.23 -13.27
N GLY A 167 -11.15 -12.13 -13.90
CA GLY A 167 -12.14 -11.23 -13.34
C GLY A 167 -12.31 -9.96 -14.15
N ASN A 168 -13.56 -9.53 -14.30
CA ASN A 168 -13.92 -8.33 -15.04
C ASN A 168 -13.80 -7.07 -14.17
N PHE A 169 -12.58 -6.79 -13.67
CA PHE A 169 -12.33 -5.64 -12.80
C PHE A 169 -12.09 -4.37 -13.62
N VAL A 170 -12.61 -3.24 -13.15
CA VAL A 170 -12.35 -1.92 -13.76
C VAL A 170 -10.91 -1.50 -13.46
N TYR A 171 -10.47 -1.66 -12.21
CA TYR A 171 -9.09 -1.44 -11.83
C TYR A 171 -8.52 -2.62 -11.07
N VAL A 172 -7.24 -2.89 -11.28
CA VAL A 172 -6.45 -3.84 -10.50
C VAL A 172 -5.22 -3.14 -9.92
N ARG A 173 -4.76 -3.58 -8.75
CA ARG A 173 -3.52 -3.11 -8.12
C ARG A 173 -2.90 -4.23 -7.30
N VAL A 174 -1.67 -4.04 -6.87
CA VAL A 174 -1.04 -4.91 -5.86
C VAL A 174 -1.14 -4.24 -4.50
N LYS A 175 -1.35 -5.07 -3.48
CA LYS A 175 -1.16 -4.68 -2.08
C LYS A 175 -0.10 -5.58 -1.45
N ALA A 176 0.91 -4.97 -0.87
CA ALA A 176 1.89 -5.64 -0.02
C ALA A 176 1.53 -5.36 1.44
N THR A 177 1.56 -6.39 2.28
CA THR A 177 1.20 -6.30 3.70
C THR A 177 2.13 -7.14 4.56
N GLY A 178 2.33 -6.72 5.82
CA GLY A 178 3.23 -7.39 6.75
C GLY A 178 4.67 -7.36 6.26
N VAL A 179 5.03 -6.31 5.51
CA VAL A 179 6.40 -6.10 5.05
C VAL A 179 7.22 -5.71 6.27
N THR A 180 8.25 -6.49 6.58
CA THR A 180 9.13 -6.26 7.75
C THR A 180 10.59 -6.10 7.36
N ALA A 181 10.95 -6.49 6.14
CA ALA A 181 12.31 -6.37 5.63
C ALA A 181 12.35 -6.51 4.10
N GLY A 182 13.47 -6.06 3.54
CA GLY A 182 13.87 -6.30 2.14
C GLY A 182 13.17 -5.42 1.12
N THR A 183 13.22 -5.87 -0.12
CA THR A 183 12.88 -5.07 -1.30
C THR A 183 12.06 -5.90 -2.27
N ILE A 184 11.02 -5.29 -2.83
CA ILE A 184 10.36 -5.81 -4.01
C ILE A 184 11.07 -5.20 -5.20
N GLU A 185 11.50 -6.06 -6.11
CA GLU A 185 12.34 -5.70 -7.24
C GLU A 185 11.48 -5.28 -8.43
N ASP A 186 10.44 -6.03 -8.74
CA ASP A 186 9.56 -5.73 -9.85
C ASP A 186 8.21 -6.44 -9.70
N ILE A 187 7.15 -5.84 -10.22
CA ILE A 187 5.87 -6.51 -10.39
C ILE A 187 5.31 -6.20 -11.76
N LEU A 188 5.00 -7.27 -12.51
CA LEU A 188 4.59 -7.21 -13.91
C LEU A 188 3.18 -7.74 -14.07
N LEU A 189 2.29 -6.92 -14.63
CA LEU A 189 0.92 -7.29 -14.99
C LEU A 189 0.83 -7.55 -16.50
N ASN A 190 0.01 -8.54 -16.89
CA ASN A 190 -0.22 -8.94 -18.27
C ASN A 190 1.10 -9.28 -19.01
N ASN A 191 1.95 -10.03 -18.31
CA ASN A 191 3.17 -10.62 -18.87
C ASN A 191 2.89 -11.94 -19.57
#